data_AF-A0A545UEP8-F1
#
_entry.id   AF-A0A545UEP8-F1
#
_cell.length_a   1.000
_cell.length_b   1.000
_cell.length_c   1.000
_cell.angle_alpha   90.00
_cell.angle_beta   90.00
_cell.angle_gamma   90.00
#
_symmetry.space_group_name_H-M   'P 1'
#
loop_
_entity.id
_entity.type
_entity.pdbx_description
1 polymer ?
#
loop_
_entity_poly.entity_id
_entity_poly.type
_entity_poly.pdbx_seq_one_letter_code
_entity_poly.pdbx_strand_id
1 'polypeptide(L)'
;MKKTANVDEYIDAHPEWSELLVKLRAILLATELEETIKWGAPVYTLKGKNLVGIGAFKSYAGLWFFDGALLEDKHHKLINAQEGKTKGMRQWRMQDIVELDEKVLSSYIREAIVLSQSGQSIQRAKPKPLELPEEFAQAFAKDQSLSQQFYQLTPYKQKEFAEYVSSAKREATRQSRLEKCIPLILKGTGLNDKYRNC
;
A
#
# COMPACT_ATOMS: atom_id res chain seq x y z
N MET A 1 -11.46 -0.80 -10.94
CA MET A 1 -11.85 0.62 -10.77
C MET A 1 -11.73 1.27 -12.14
N LYS A 2 -12.72 2.03 -12.58
CA LYS A 2 -12.64 2.80 -13.84
C LYS A 2 -11.43 3.75 -13.72
N LYS A 3 -10.61 3.84 -14.76
CA LYS A 3 -9.42 4.69 -14.75
C LYS A 3 -9.88 6.13 -14.85
N THR A 4 -9.88 6.85 -13.75
CA THR A 4 -10.22 8.27 -13.69
C THR A 4 -9.00 9.11 -14.10
N ALA A 5 -9.19 10.11 -14.96
CA ALA A 5 -8.11 10.96 -15.43
C ALA A 5 -7.83 12.16 -14.50
N ASN A 6 -8.86 12.71 -13.85
CA ASN A 6 -8.78 13.87 -12.96
C ASN A 6 -9.81 13.80 -11.82
N VAL A 7 -9.81 14.77 -10.90
CA VAL A 7 -10.71 14.76 -9.74
C VAL A 7 -12.16 15.06 -10.10
N ASP A 8 -12.42 15.88 -11.13
CA ASP A 8 -13.79 16.15 -11.61
C ASP A 8 -14.47 14.87 -12.07
N GLU A 9 -13.80 14.07 -12.91
CA GLU A 9 -14.30 12.75 -13.33
C GLU A 9 -14.49 11.79 -12.15
N TYR A 10 -13.70 11.92 -11.07
CA TYR A 10 -13.89 11.12 -9.86
C TYR A 10 -15.19 11.49 -9.16
N ILE A 11 -15.47 12.79 -9.04
CA ILE A 11 -16.67 13.32 -8.40
C ILE A 11 -17.91 12.91 -9.21
N ASP A 12 -17.87 13.08 -10.54
CA ASP A 12 -18.96 12.70 -11.44
C ASP A 12 -19.29 11.20 -11.38
N ALA A 13 -18.28 10.37 -11.12
CA ALA A 13 -18.45 8.92 -10.97
C ALA A 13 -19.10 8.51 -9.63
N HIS A 14 -19.22 9.43 -8.66
CA HIS A 14 -19.81 9.20 -7.33
C HIS A 14 -20.86 10.28 -7.01
N PRO A 15 -21.95 10.36 -7.79
CA PRO A 15 -22.94 11.44 -7.69
C PRO A 15 -23.57 11.53 -6.29
N GLU A 16 -23.73 10.40 -5.59
CA GLU A 16 -24.28 10.33 -4.24
C GLU A 16 -23.41 11.02 -3.18
N TRP A 17 -22.11 11.20 -3.46
CA TRP A 17 -21.16 11.87 -2.58
C TRP A 17 -20.70 13.22 -3.12
N SER A 18 -21.22 13.67 -4.26
CA SER A 18 -20.69 14.80 -5.03
C SER A 18 -20.50 16.06 -4.18
N GLU A 19 -21.51 16.46 -3.40
CA GLU A 19 -21.46 17.64 -2.54
C GLU A 19 -20.33 17.56 -1.50
N LEU A 20 -20.23 16.43 -0.80
CA LEU A 20 -19.17 16.18 0.18
C LEU A 20 -17.79 16.15 -0.49
N LEU A 21 -17.64 15.47 -1.63
CA LEU A 21 -16.35 15.38 -2.34
C LEU A 21 -15.87 16.75 -2.84
N VAL A 22 -16.78 17.60 -3.34
CA VAL A 22 -16.47 18.98 -3.75
C VAL A 22 -15.98 19.80 -2.56
N LYS A 23 -16.62 19.69 -1.40
CA LYS A 23 -16.20 20.38 -0.18
C LYS A 23 -14.83 19.92 0.31
N LEU A 24 -14.60 18.61 0.36
CA LEU A 24 -13.32 18.04 0.75
C LEU A 24 -12.19 18.49 -0.17
N ARG A 25 -12.43 18.48 -1.50
CA ARG A 25 -11.48 19.00 -2.49
C ARG A 25 -11.17 20.48 -2.25
N ALA A 26 -12.19 21.31 -2.05
CA ALA A 26 -12.01 22.75 -1.82
C ALA A 26 -11.14 23.03 -0.59
N ILE A 27 -11.35 22.30 0.51
CA ILE A 27 -10.55 22.45 1.74
C ILE A 27 -9.08 22.06 1.51
N LEU A 28 -8.83 20.99 0.75
CA LEU A 28 -7.47 20.53 0.45
C LEU A 28 -6.76 21.48 -0.53
N LEU A 29 -7.45 22.01 -1.54
CA LEU A 29 -6.90 22.99 -2.49
C LEU A 29 -6.62 24.35 -1.86
N ALA A 30 -7.22 24.66 -0.70
CA ALA A 30 -6.90 25.86 0.08
C ALA A 30 -5.57 25.77 0.86
N THR A 31 -4.80 24.69 0.67
CA THR A 31 -3.50 24.45 1.30
C THR A 31 -2.38 24.36 0.26
N GLU A 32 -1.12 24.16 0.70
CA GLU A 32 0.00 23.94 -0.21
C GLU A 32 0.08 22.53 -0.84
N LEU A 33 -0.97 21.70 -0.69
CA LEU A 33 -0.98 20.36 -1.24
C LEU A 33 -1.25 20.35 -2.75
N GLU A 34 -0.52 19.50 -3.46
CA GLU A 34 -0.69 19.26 -4.89
C GLU A 34 -1.71 18.14 -5.12
N GLU A 35 -2.75 18.43 -5.92
CA GLU A 35 -3.77 17.47 -6.34
C GLU A 35 -3.22 16.51 -7.43
N THR A 36 -3.47 15.21 -7.26
CA THR A 36 -3.11 14.16 -8.23
C THR A 36 -4.13 13.02 -8.20
N ILE A 37 -4.18 12.21 -9.25
CA ILE A 37 -4.85 10.91 -9.23
C ILE A 37 -3.85 9.79 -9.01
N LYS A 38 -4.09 8.95 -7.99
CA LYS A 38 -3.32 7.72 -7.75
C LYS A 38 -4.29 6.59 -7.43
N TRP A 39 -4.03 5.41 -7.99
CA TRP A 39 -4.87 4.22 -7.81
C TRP A 39 -6.36 4.45 -8.16
N GLY A 40 -6.64 5.39 -9.06
CA GLY A 40 -8.00 5.74 -9.47
C GLY A 40 -8.78 6.64 -8.49
N ALA A 41 -8.09 7.28 -7.53
CA ALA A 41 -8.72 8.19 -6.58
C ALA A 41 -7.89 9.49 -6.38
N PRO A 42 -8.51 10.59 -5.93
CA PRO A 42 -7.80 11.82 -5.58
C PRO A 42 -6.83 11.60 -4.43
N VAL A 43 -5.59 12.04 -4.62
CA VAL A 43 -4.54 12.06 -3.60
C VAL A 43 -3.88 13.42 -3.62
N TYR A 44 -3.59 13.95 -2.43
CA TYR A 44 -3.02 15.26 -2.20
C TYR A 44 -1.65 15.08 -1.57
N THR A 45 -0.66 15.69 -2.20
CA THR A 45 0.76 15.45 -1.90
C THR A 45 1.48 16.72 -1.51
N LEU A 46 2.50 16.59 -0.67
CA LEU A 46 3.44 17.67 -0.38
C LEU A 46 4.82 17.24 -0.87
N LYS A 47 5.35 17.94 -1.88
CA LYS A 47 6.64 17.61 -2.52
C LYS A 47 6.69 16.13 -2.97
N GLY A 48 5.61 15.65 -3.57
CA GLY A 48 5.45 14.27 -4.05
C GLY A 48 5.15 13.21 -2.97
N LYS A 49 5.25 13.52 -1.67
CA LYS A 49 4.85 12.61 -0.58
C LYS A 49 3.34 12.64 -0.42
N ASN A 50 2.69 11.47 -0.35
CA ASN A 50 1.24 11.37 -0.14
C ASN A 50 0.86 11.73 1.31
N LEU A 51 -0.06 12.67 1.49
CA LEU A 51 -0.52 13.09 2.83
C LEU A 51 -1.98 12.73 3.06
N VAL A 52 -2.85 13.09 2.11
CA VAL A 52 -4.30 12.88 2.22
C VAL A 52 -4.83 12.27 0.92
N GLY A 53 -5.72 11.28 1.01
CA GLY A 53 -6.50 10.77 -0.13
C GLY A 53 -7.99 10.98 0.11
N ILE A 54 -8.78 11.06 -0.96
CA ILE A 54 -10.25 11.04 -0.88
C ILE A 54 -10.74 9.68 -1.39
N GLY A 55 -11.70 9.09 -0.68
CA GLY A 55 -12.35 7.85 -1.09
C GLY A 55 -13.87 7.93 -0.93
N ALA A 56 -14.59 7.51 -1.95
CA ALA A 56 -16.02 7.27 -1.95
C ALA A 56 -16.30 5.75 -1.96
N PHE A 57 -17.22 5.32 -1.11
CA PHE A 57 -17.62 3.92 -0.93
C PHE A 57 -19.14 3.82 -0.86
N LYS A 58 -19.66 2.59 -0.97
CA LYS A 58 -21.10 2.32 -0.97
C LYS A 58 -21.87 2.93 0.22
N SER A 59 -21.23 3.05 1.39
CA SER A 59 -21.91 3.49 2.62
C SER A 59 -21.27 4.71 3.29
N TYR A 60 -20.20 5.28 2.73
CA TYR A 60 -19.55 6.48 3.25
C TYR A 60 -18.62 7.07 2.19
N ALA A 61 -18.32 8.35 2.30
CA ALA A 61 -17.13 8.95 1.70
C ALA A 61 -16.24 9.54 2.79
N GLY A 62 -15.01 9.88 2.44
CA GLY A 62 -14.10 10.44 3.43
C GLY A 62 -12.67 10.55 2.97
N LEU A 63 -11.81 10.70 3.97
CA LEU A 63 -10.40 11.00 3.79
C LEU A 63 -9.55 9.86 4.32
N TRP A 64 -8.39 9.64 3.69
CA TRP A 64 -7.32 8.80 4.20
C TRP A 64 -6.10 9.65 4.52
N PHE A 65 -5.64 9.62 5.75
CA PHE A 65 -4.37 10.20 6.17
C PHE A 65 -3.30 9.11 6.14
N PHE A 66 -2.32 9.22 5.24
CA PHE A 66 -1.33 8.14 4.99
C PHE A 66 -0.45 7.87 6.22
N ASP A 67 -0.03 8.93 6.91
CA ASP A 67 0.68 8.88 8.19
C ASP A 67 -0.26 9.17 9.38
N GLY A 68 -1.57 8.92 9.21
CA GLY A 68 -2.60 9.36 10.15
C GLY A 68 -2.47 8.85 11.58
N ALA A 69 -1.74 7.76 11.82
CA ALA A 69 -1.48 7.27 13.18
C ALA A 69 -0.53 8.16 14.00
N LEU A 70 0.14 9.12 13.35
CA LEU A 70 0.97 10.13 14.02
C LEU A 70 0.19 11.38 14.40
N LEU A 71 -1.06 11.54 13.93
CA LEU A 71 -1.90 12.69 14.25
C LEU A 71 -2.46 12.58 15.66
N GLU A 72 -2.50 13.70 16.36
CA GLU A 72 -3.12 13.84 17.67
C GLU A 72 -4.66 13.85 17.50
N ASP A 73 -5.29 12.66 17.51
CA ASP A 73 -6.74 12.47 17.26
C ASP A 73 -7.65 12.96 18.40
N LYS A 74 -7.57 14.25 18.75
CA LYS A 74 -8.33 14.88 19.84
C LYS A 74 -9.84 14.84 19.63
N HIS A 75 -10.28 14.79 18.38
CA HIS A 75 -11.70 14.82 18.02
C HIS A 75 -12.26 13.42 17.74
N HIS A 76 -11.47 12.36 17.94
CA HIS A 76 -11.87 10.96 17.77
C HIS A 76 -12.50 10.68 16.40
N LYS A 77 -11.93 11.27 15.35
CA LYS A 77 -12.41 11.13 13.96
C LYS A 77 -11.65 10.07 13.19
N LEU A 78 -10.46 9.69 13.67
CA LEU A 78 -9.52 8.86 12.92
C LEU A 78 -9.60 7.39 13.34
N ILE A 79 -10.10 6.55 12.43
CA ILE A 79 -10.11 5.10 12.62
C ILE A 79 -9.04 4.42 11.76
N ASN A 80 -8.59 3.23 12.14
CA ASN A 80 -7.66 2.46 11.30
C ASN A 80 -8.30 2.18 9.92
N ALA A 81 -7.56 2.46 8.85
CA ALA A 81 -8.09 2.29 7.51
C ALA A 81 -8.30 0.81 7.11
N GLN A 82 -7.45 -0.08 7.63
CA GLN A 82 -7.54 -1.51 7.41
C GLN A 82 -6.82 -2.29 8.51
N GLU A 83 -7.59 -2.74 9.50
CA GLU A 83 -7.08 -3.44 10.67
C GLU A 83 -6.26 -4.67 10.29
N GLY A 84 -5.13 -4.87 10.99
CA GLY A 84 -4.17 -5.95 10.72
C GLY A 84 -3.31 -5.78 9.46
N LYS A 85 -3.61 -4.83 8.57
CA LYS A 85 -2.87 -4.61 7.32
C LYS A 85 -2.08 -3.31 7.32
N THR A 86 -2.71 -2.19 7.66
CA THR A 86 -2.01 -0.89 7.76
C THR A 86 -1.74 -0.52 9.20
N LYS A 87 -0.49 -0.17 9.48
CA LYS A 87 -0.08 0.35 10.79
C LYS A 87 -0.35 1.84 10.90
N GLY A 88 -0.24 2.55 9.77
CA GLY A 88 -0.17 4.01 9.75
C GLY A 88 -1.38 4.73 9.20
N MET A 89 -2.07 4.14 8.23
CA MET A 89 -3.15 4.83 7.55
C MET A 89 -4.36 4.94 8.47
N ARG A 90 -4.86 6.16 8.60
CA ARG A 90 -6.15 6.44 9.27
C ARG A 90 -7.13 6.99 8.26
N GLN A 91 -8.41 6.84 8.58
CA GLN A 91 -9.48 7.39 7.78
C GLN A 91 -10.46 8.15 8.66
N TRP A 92 -11.01 9.23 8.12
CA TRP A 92 -12.20 9.87 8.64
C TRP A 92 -13.33 9.60 7.65
N ARG A 93 -14.32 8.84 8.10
CA ARG A 93 -15.51 8.47 7.31
C ARG A 93 -16.68 9.38 7.64
N MET A 94 -17.46 9.74 6.64
CA MET A 94 -18.71 10.49 6.78
C MET A 94 -19.81 9.81 5.97
N GLN A 95 -21.00 9.70 6.56
CA GLN A 95 -22.18 9.18 5.87
C GLN A 95 -23.03 10.27 5.24
N ASP A 96 -22.80 11.52 5.64
CA ASP A 96 -23.49 12.71 5.14
C ASP A 96 -22.58 13.94 5.29
N ILE A 97 -22.82 14.98 4.50
CA ILE A 97 -22.09 16.24 4.58
C ILE A 97 -22.24 16.94 5.94
N VAL A 98 -23.35 16.74 6.66
CA VAL A 98 -23.54 17.34 8.00
C VAL A 98 -22.53 16.85 9.04
N GLU A 99 -21.87 15.71 8.79
CA GLU A 99 -20.82 15.18 9.66
C GLU A 99 -19.46 15.88 9.46
N LEU A 100 -19.33 16.69 8.39
CA LEU A 100 -18.13 17.45 8.08
C LEU A 100 -17.99 18.65 9.02
N ASP A 101 -17.00 18.61 9.89
CA ASP A 101 -16.50 19.78 10.61
C ASP A 101 -15.25 20.30 9.88
N GLU A 102 -15.43 21.37 9.10
CA GLU A 102 -14.36 21.96 8.29
C GLU A 102 -13.18 22.47 9.14
N LYS A 103 -13.44 22.93 10.37
CA LYS A 103 -12.39 23.44 11.26
C LYS A 103 -11.52 22.30 11.78
N VAL A 104 -12.17 21.22 12.23
CA VAL A 104 -11.49 20.01 12.71
C VAL A 104 -10.74 19.33 11.57
N LEU A 105 -11.32 19.29 10.36
CA LEU A 105 -10.62 18.78 9.19
C LEU A 105 -9.38 19.61 8.86
N SER A 106 -9.53 20.94 8.84
CA SER A 106 -8.41 21.84 8.57
C SER A 106 -7.29 21.69 9.60
N SER A 107 -7.59 21.42 10.88
CA SER A 107 -6.55 21.15 11.87
C SER A 107 -5.78 19.87 11.59
N TYR A 108 -6.46 18.76 11.23
CA TYR A 108 -5.77 17.51 10.87
C TYR A 108 -4.91 17.65 9.62
N ILE A 109 -5.38 18.39 8.61
CA ILE A 109 -4.60 18.62 7.38
C ILE A 109 -3.34 19.42 7.69
N ARG A 110 -3.45 20.50 8.48
CA ARG A 110 -2.29 21.31 8.89
C ARG A 110 -1.29 20.51 9.72
N GLU A 111 -1.77 19.68 10.64
CA GLU A 111 -0.91 18.80 11.41
C GLU A 111 -0.18 17.79 10.51
N ALA A 112 -0.88 17.16 9.56
CA ALA A 112 -0.28 16.24 8.59
C ALA A 112 0.80 16.92 7.74
N ILE A 113 0.59 18.17 7.36
CA ILE A 113 1.57 19.01 6.65
C ILE A 113 2.81 19.24 7.53
N VAL A 114 2.64 19.70 8.77
CA VAL A 114 3.76 19.95 9.71
C VAL A 114 4.55 18.68 9.99
N LEU A 115 3.87 17.56 10.23
CA LEU A 115 4.51 16.25 10.40
C LEU A 115 5.35 15.87 9.18
N SER A 116 4.80 16.05 7.97
CA SER A 116 5.52 15.79 6.73
C SER A 116 6.76 16.68 6.57
N GLN A 117 6.64 17.98 6.86
CA GLN A 117 7.75 18.95 6.76
C GLN A 117 8.87 18.67 7.77
N SER A 118 8.53 18.17 8.96
CA SER A 118 9.51 17.74 9.97
C SER A 118 10.24 16.43 9.62
N GLY A 119 9.89 15.78 8.51
CA GLY A 119 10.47 14.51 8.08
C GLY A 119 9.92 13.30 8.86
N GLN A 120 8.95 13.50 9.75
CA GLN A 120 8.29 12.40 10.44
C GLN A 120 7.44 11.61 9.46
N SER A 121 7.53 10.28 9.55
CA SER A 121 6.73 9.36 8.76
C SER A 121 6.65 8.02 9.46
N ILE A 122 5.60 7.28 9.16
CA ILE A 122 5.46 5.93 9.70
C ILE A 122 6.41 5.02 8.94
N GLN A 123 7.49 4.65 9.62
CA GLN A 123 8.49 3.76 9.07
C GLN A 123 7.85 2.42 8.71
N ARG A 124 7.96 2.04 7.45
CA ARG A 124 7.59 0.69 7.02
C ARG A 124 8.53 -0.29 7.71
N ALA A 125 7.98 -1.38 8.25
CA ALA A 125 8.81 -2.44 8.79
C ALA A 125 9.79 -2.89 7.70
N LYS A 126 11.07 -3.02 8.08
CA LYS A 126 12.06 -3.63 7.18
C LYS A 126 11.55 -5.02 6.78
N PRO A 127 11.64 -5.40 5.50
CA PRO A 127 11.32 -6.76 5.11
C PRO A 127 12.14 -7.73 5.97
N LYS A 128 11.48 -8.77 6.48
CA LYS A 128 12.18 -9.82 7.21
C LYS A 128 13.29 -10.39 6.30
N PRO A 129 14.48 -10.69 6.84
CA PRO A 129 15.51 -11.38 6.09
C PRO A 129 14.95 -12.64 5.43
N LEU A 130 15.47 -12.99 4.25
CA LEU A 130 15.10 -14.21 3.57
C LEU A 130 15.55 -15.41 4.42
N GLU A 131 14.60 -16.25 4.81
CA GLU A 131 14.89 -17.55 5.44
C GLU A 131 14.98 -18.60 4.33
N LEU A 132 16.21 -19.00 3.98
CA LEU A 132 16.46 -20.05 3.01
C LEU A 132 16.29 -21.43 3.66
N PRO A 133 15.43 -22.31 3.11
CA PRO A 133 15.32 -23.67 3.61
C PRO A 133 16.55 -24.49 3.21
N GLU A 134 16.84 -25.54 3.99
CA GLU A 134 18.05 -26.35 3.86
C GLU A 134 18.23 -26.93 2.46
N GLU A 135 17.14 -27.30 1.79
CA GLU A 135 17.16 -27.86 0.45
C GLU A 135 17.79 -26.89 -0.57
N PHE A 136 17.54 -25.58 -0.44
CA PHE A 136 18.18 -24.57 -1.29
C PHE A 136 19.68 -24.43 -0.97
N ALA A 137 20.06 -24.45 0.31
CA ALA A 137 21.47 -24.37 0.70
C ALA A 137 22.28 -25.55 0.15
N GLN A 138 21.73 -26.77 0.24
CA GLN A 138 22.35 -27.97 -0.33
C GLN A 138 22.43 -27.92 -1.86
N ALA A 139 21.40 -27.38 -2.53
CA ALA A 139 21.41 -27.22 -3.99
C ALA A 139 22.44 -26.18 -4.45
N PHE A 140 22.57 -25.05 -3.74
CA PHE A 140 23.56 -24.01 -4.05
C PHE A 140 25.00 -24.49 -3.86
N ALA A 141 25.24 -25.38 -2.88
CA ALA A 141 26.54 -26.01 -2.70
C ALA A 141 26.93 -26.93 -3.87
N LYS A 142 25.94 -27.50 -4.57
CA LYS A 142 26.15 -28.39 -5.73
C LYS A 142 26.18 -27.65 -7.07
N ASP A 143 25.43 -26.56 -7.18
CA ASP A 143 25.33 -25.75 -8.40
C ASP A 143 25.44 -24.26 -8.07
N GLN A 144 26.63 -23.72 -8.33
CA GLN A 144 26.92 -22.31 -8.11
C GLN A 144 26.17 -21.39 -9.09
N SER A 145 25.85 -21.86 -10.30
CA SER A 145 25.08 -21.11 -11.29
C SER A 145 23.65 -20.89 -10.80
N LEU A 146 23.04 -21.94 -10.24
CA LEU A 146 21.72 -21.85 -9.61
C LEU A 146 21.70 -20.82 -8.48
N SER A 147 22.73 -20.81 -7.64
CA SER A 147 22.86 -19.83 -6.55
C SER A 147 22.94 -18.40 -7.08
N GLN A 148 23.80 -18.15 -8.08
CA GLN A 148 23.94 -16.83 -8.68
C GLN A 148 22.63 -16.35 -9.31
N GLN A 149 21.95 -17.21 -10.07
CA GLN A 149 20.66 -16.86 -10.68
C GLN A 149 19.58 -16.59 -9.63
N PHE A 150 19.53 -17.37 -8.55
CA PHE A 150 18.58 -17.14 -7.46
C PHE A 150 18.75 -15.76 -6.84
N TYR A 151 19.98 -15.36 -6.51
CA TYR A 151 20.23 -14.06 -5.88
C TYR A 151 20.09 -12.86 -6.84
N GLN A 152 20.10 -13.08 -8.15
CA GLN A 152 19.76 -12.05 -9.15
C GLN A 152 18.25 -11.77 -9.25
N LEU A 153 17.40 -12.68 -8.76
CA LEU A 153 15.95 -12.45 -8.69
C LEU A 153 15.63 -11.32 -7.71
N THR A 154 14.50 -10.63 -7.93
CA THR A 154 14.01 -9.64 -6.95
C THR A 154 13.77 -10.29 -5.58
N PRO A 155 13.95 -9.58 -4.44
CA PRO A 155 13.79 -10.15 -3.10
C PRO A 155 12.43 -10.84 -2.88
N TYR A 156 11.38 -10.29 -3.50
CA TYR A 156 10.05 -10.86 -3.46
C TYR A 156 9.97 -12.25 -4.13
N LYS A 157 10.59 -12.44 -5.30
CA LYS A 157 10.66 -13.74 -5.99
C LYS A 157 11.48 -14.76 -5.20
N GLN A 158 12.62 -14.33 -4.62
CA GLN A 158 13.44 -15.18 -3.77
C GLN A 158 12.63 -15.72 -2.59
N LYS A 159 11.90 -14.83 -1.91
CA LYS A 159 11.02 -15.17 -0.80
C LYS A 159 9.91 -16.14 -1.21
N GLU A 160 9.27 -15.91 -2.34
CA GLU A 160 8.20 -16.78 -2.86
C GLU A 160 8.68 -18.21 -3.11
N PHE A 161 9.86 -18.39 -3.68
CA PHE A 161 10.47 -19.71 -3.86
C PHE A 161 10.81 -20.38 -2.52
N ALA A 162 11.43 -19.63 -1.60
CA ALA A 162 11.78 -20.14 -0.28
C ALA A 162 10.54 -20.58 0.52
N GLU A 163 9.48 -19.76 0.54
CA GLU A 163 8.20 -20.06 1.20
C GLU A 163 7.46 -21.25 0.54
N TYR A 164 7.51 -21.34 -0.79
CA TYR A 164 6.91 -22.48 -1.49
C TYR A 164 7.57 -23.79 -1.08
N VAL A 165 8.90 -23.83 -1.01
CA VAL A 165 9.62 -25.03 -0.56
C VAL A 165 9.36 -25.26 0.94
N SER A 166 9.58 -24.27 1.80
CA SER A 166 9.50 -24.43 3.27
C SER A 166 8.10 -24.75 3.80
N SER A 167 7.04 -24.35 3.08
CA SER A 167 5.66 -24.66 3.48
C SER A 167 5.30 -26.16 3.43
N ALA A 168 6.11 -27.01 2.80
CA ALA A 168 5.91 -28.46 2.82
C ALA A 168 6.53 -29.10 4.07
N LYS A 169 5.72 -29.84 4.85
CA LYS A 169 6.20 -30.50 6.08
C LYS A 169 7.19 -31.63 5.81
N ARG A 170 6.91 -32.45 4.79
CA ARG A 170 7.71 -33.63 4.44
C ARG A 170 8.90 -33.24 3.57
N GLU A 171 10.08 -33.73 3.92
CA GLU A 171 11.34 -33.50 3.20
C GLU A 171 11.26 -33.88 1.71
N ALA A 172 10.74 -35.07 1.39
CA ALA A 172 10.55 -35.49 -0.01
C ALA A 172 9.66 -34.50 -0.82
N THR A 173 8.69 -33.87 -0.17
CA THR A 173 7.86 -32.85 -0.80
C THR A 173 8.62 -31.53 -0.96
N ARG A 174 9.46 -31.14 0.00
CA ARG A 174 10.34 -29.96 -0.14
C ARG A 174 11.32 -30.15 -1.30
N GLN A 175 11.94 -31.32 -1.40
CA GLN A 175 12.85 -31.68 -2.49
C GLN A 175 12.16 -31.63 -3.87
N SER A 176 11.00 -32.28 -4.03
CA SER A 176 10.26 -32.22 -5.29
C SER A 176 9.76 -30.82 -5.65
N ARG A 177 9.49 -29.96 -4.65
CA ARG A 177 9.15 -28.54 -4.89
C ARG A 177 10.37 -27.76 -5.35
N LEU A 178 11.53 -27.98 -4.73
CA LEU A 178 12.79 -27.38 -5.15
C LEU A 178 13.12 -27.75 -6.61
N GLU A 179 13.01 -29.02 -6.97
CA GLU A 179 13.27 -29.50 -8.34
C GLU A 179 12.40 -28.79 -9.39
N LYS A 180 11.15 -28.46 -9.04
CA LYS A 180 10.27 -27.66 -9.90
C LYS A 180 10.69 -26.18 -9.98
N CYS A 181 11.33 -25.65 -8.93
CA CYS A 181 11.78 -24.27 -8.87
C CYS A 181 13.06 -24.03 -9.68
N ILE A 182 14.00 -24.99 -9.66
CA ILE A 182 15.30 -24.91 -10.35
C ILE A 182 15.19 -24.38 -11.80
N PRO A 183 14.39 -25.00 -12.70
CA PRO A 183 14.30 -24.52 -14.08
C PRO A 183 13.70 -23.12 -14.21
N LEU A 184 12.87 -22.68 -13.26
CA LEU A 184 12.31 -21.32 -13.26
C LEU A 184 13.34 -20.29 -12.82
N ILE A 185 14.12 -20.63 -11.79
CA ILE A 185 15.20 -19.79 -11.26
C ILE A 185 16.29 -19.59 -12.32
N LEU A 186 16.72 -20.67 -12.98
CA LEU A 186 17.73 -20.60 -14.05
C LEU A 186 17.25 -19.77 -15.26
N LYS A 187 15.93 -19.64 -15.45
CA LYS A 187 15.32 -18.78 -16.48
C LYS A 187 15.06 -17.34 -16.01
N GLY A 188 15.35 -17.00 -14.74
CA GLY A 188 15.03 -15.69 -14.18
C GLY A 188 13.53 -15.43 -13.93
N THR A 189 12.70 -16.46 -14.04
CA THR A 189 11.23 -16.35 -13.92
C THR A 189 10.77 -16.66 -12.50
N GLY A 190 9.77 -15.92 -12.00
CA GLY A 190 9.14 -16.16 -10.70
C GLY A 190 8.11 -17.29 -10.75
N LEU A 191 7.90 -17.96 -9.61
CA LEU A 191 6.99 -19.10 -9.46
C LEU A 191 5.56 -18.78 -9.95
N ASN A 192 5.04 -17.59 -9.64
CA ASN A 192 3.71 -17.13 -10.03
C ASN A 192 3.70 -16.05 -11.12
N ASP A 193 4.80 -15.80 -11.85
CA ASP A 193 4.85 -14.74 -12.86
C ASP A 193 3.78 -14.91 -13.96
N LYS A 194 3.44 -16.17 -14.30
CA LYS A 194 2.36 -16.50 -15.25
C LYS A 194 0.96 -15.99 -14.86
N TYR A 195 0.74 -15.67 -13.58
CA TYR A 195 -0.55 -15.17 -13.08
C TYR A 195 -0.55 -13.65 -12.86
N ARG A 196 0.58 -12.96 -13.10
CA ARG A 196 0.74 -11.52 -12.82
C ARG A 196 0.68 -10.63 -14.04
N ASN A 197 0.71 -11.19 -15.24
CA ASN A 197 0.61 -10.43 -16.49
C ASN A 197 -0.86 -10.12 -16.89
N CYS A 198 -1.74 -9.89 -15.90
CA CYS A 198 -3.15 -9.50 -16.10
C CYS A 198 -3.38 -8.07 -15.62
#